data_AF-A0AAU9JEE0-F1
#
_entry.id   AF-A0AAU9JEE0-F1
#
_cell.length_a   1.000
_cell.length_b   1.000
_cell.length_c   1.000
_cell.angle_alpha   90.00
_cell.angle_beta   90.00
_cell.angle_gamma   90.00
#
_symmetry.space_group_name_H-M   'P 1'
#
loop_
_entity.id
_entity.type
_entity.pdbx_description
1 polymer ?
#
loop_
_entity_poly.entity_id
_entity_poly.type
_entity_poly.pdbx_seq_one_letter_code
_entity_poly.pdbx_strand_id
1 'polypeptide(L)'
;MRGITYFRIFKNTRYMVNLITQVIKDITSFFILLFYSTLAFAFIFLVMDKDDPKLIDYIKISYRLDLGDFDPTGFTSMQWVCLFLATMINMIIMLNLLISIMGDTFGKVQENAEIADRKELLGMISEIETLMFWKKSCTEKSYFQVLTGEESEETEKNIKKFIKKNIKRYHLQTLKMMESHGEMLESHGEMLKKIWTKLEGDKKEGDKKEGDKKEEDKKEEKVEESSNEKSGEESGEKSGEEED
;
A
#
# COMPACT_ATOMS: atom_id res chain seq x y z
N MET A 1 -8.73 -2.23 -8.47
CA MET A 1 -7.98 -1.26 -9.29
C MET A 1 -6.48 -1.57 -9.48
N ARG A 2 -5.79 -2.33 -8.61
CA ARG A 2 -4.34 -2.61 -8.79
C ARG A 2 -3.97 -3.40 -10.05
N GLY A 3 -4.85 -4.29 -10.53
CA GLY A 3 -4.62 -5.06 -11.76
C GLY A 3 -4.56 -4.19 -13.02
N ILE A 4 -5.35 -3.11 -13.06
CA ILE A 4 -5.43 -2.19 -14.21
C ILE A 4 -4.13 -1.39 -14.36
N THR A 5 -3.40 -1.19 -13.26
CA THR A 5 -2.10 -0.48 -13.25
C THR A 5 -1.03 -1.22 -14.04
N TYR A 6 -1.07 -2.55 -14.16
CA TYR A 6 -0.08 -3.30 -14.96
C TYR A 6 -0.22 -3.01 -16.47
N PHE A 7 -1.44 -2.76 -16.95
CA PHE A 7 -1.69 -2.38 -18.34
C PHE A 7 -1.15 -1.00 -18.70
N ARG A 8 -0.70 -0.20 -17.71
CA ARG A 8 -0.03 1.08 -17.93
C ARG A 8 1.33 0.91 -18.61
N ILE A 9 1.96 -0.26 -18.53
CA ILE A 9 3.30 -0.51 -19.08
C ILE A 9 3.28 -0.43 -20.61
N PHE A 10 2.30 -1.03 -21.27
CA PHE A 10 2.22 -1.03 -22.75
C PHE A 10 1.62 0.27 -23.28
N LYS A 11 2.25 0.83 -24.32
CA LYS A 11 1.86 2.12 -24.92
C LYS A 11 0.40 2.14 -25.38
N ASN A 12 -0.06 1.07 -26.03
CA ASN A 12 -1.41 1.02 -26.61
C ASN A 12 -2.51 0.91 -25.53
N THR A 13 -2.25 0.16 -24.45
CA THR A 13 -3.22 -0.03 -23.36
C THR A 13 -3.21 1.11 -22.35
N ARG A 14 -2.10 1.85 -22.22
CA ARG A 14 -1.99 3.01 -21.32
C ARG A 14 -3.03 4.08 -21.63
N TYR A 15 -3.22 4.40 -22.91
CA TYR A 15 -4.26 5.32 -23.34
C TYR A 15 -5.66 4.84 -22.91
N MET A 16 -5.97 3.56 -23.13
CA MET A 16 -7.26 2.98 -22.75
C MET A 16 -7.49 3.02 -21.23
N VAL A 17 -6.45 2.75 -20.42
CA VAL A 17 -6.53 2.84 -18.96
C VAL A 17 -6.83 4.26 -18.49
N ASN A 18 -6.17 5.26 -19.10
CA ASN A 18 -6.42 6.67 -18.78
C ASN A 18 -7.85 7.08 -19.16
N LEU A 19 -8.32 6.64 -20.33
CA LEU A 19 -9.68 6.88 -20.80
C LEU A 19 -10.70 6.27 -19.84
N ILE A 20 -10.58 4.98 -19.51
CA ILE A 20 -11.50 4.29 -18.59
C ILE A 20 -11.49 4.96 -17.21
N THR A 21 -10.31 5.31 -16.70
CA THR A 21 -10.19 5.96 -15.38
C THR A 21 -10.89 7.31 -15.35
N GLN A 22 -10.77 8.09 -16.42
CA GLN A 22 -11.43 9.38 -16.53
C GLN A 22 -12.95 9.22 -16.68
N VAL A 23 -13.39 8.30 -17.54
CA VAL A 23 -14.81 7.97 -17.74
C VAL A 23 -15.46 7.51 -16.43
N ILE A 24 -14.81 6.66 -15.63
CA ILE A 24 -15.34 6.23 -14.32
C ILE A 24 -15.55 7.43 -13.38
N LYS A 25 -14.64 8.41 -13.39
CA LYS A 25 -14.81 9.63 -12.58
C LYS A 25 -15.99 10.46 -13.07
N ASP A 26 -16.11 10.65 -14.36
CA ASP A 26 -17.13 11.54 -14.94
C ASP A 26 -18.54 10.90 -14.87
N ILE A 27 -18.65 9.57 -14.99
CA ILE A 27 -19.91 8.81 -14.82
C ILE A 27 -20.42 8.87 -13.36
N THR A 28 -19.57 9.19 -12.38
CA THR A 28 -20.02 9.26 -10.97
C THR A 28 -21.14 10.28 -10.79
N SER A 29 -21.08 11.43 -11.48
CA SER A 29 -22.15 12.44 -11.47
C SER A 29 -23.46 11.92 -12.06
N PHE A 30 -23.37 11.07 -13.10
CA PHE A 30 -24.52 10.39 -13.69
C PHE A 30 -25.16 9.40 -12.70
N PHE A 31 -24.37 8.61 -11.98
CA PHE A 31 -24.90 7.65 -10.99
C PHE A 31 -25.68 8.32 -9.85
N ILE A 32 -25.32 9.55 -9.47
CA ILE A 32 -26.08 10.31 -8.46
C ILE A 32 -27.49 10.63 -8.98
N LEU A 33 -27.59 11.09 -10.23
CA LEU A 33 -28.89 11.38 -10.86
C LEU A 33 -29.72 10.11 -11.07
N LEU A 34 -29.09 9.03 -11.52
CA LEU A 34 -29.73 7.72 -11.65
C LEU A 34 -30.27 7.26 -10.29
N PHE A 35 -29.45 7.29 -9.24
CA PHE A 35 -29.87 6.90 -7.90
C PHE A 35 -31.03 7.74 -7.37
N TYR A 36 -31.01 9.05 -7.63
CA TYR A 36 -32.12 9.95 -7.29
C TYR A 36 -33.41 9.56 -8.02
N SER A 37 -33.36 9.28 -9.33
CA SER A 37 -34.54 8.83 -10.07
C SER A 37 -35.02 7.45 -9.63
N THR A 38 -34.13 6.50 -9.35
CA THR A 38 -34.48 5.17 -8.85
C THR A 38 -35.27 5.28 -7.55
N LEU A 39 -34.79 6.11 -6.60
CA LEU A 39 -35.49 6.33 -5.34
C LEU A 39 -36.85 7.03 -5.54
N ALA A 40 -36.91 8.04 -6.40
CA ALA A 40 -38.16 8.75 -6.68
C ALA A 40 -39.23 7.80 -7.22
N PHE A 41 -38.91 6.95 -8.20
CA PHE A 41 -39.84 5.96 -8.73
C PHE A 41 -40.17 4.86 -7.72
N ALA A 42 -39.21 4.43 -6.90
CA ALA A 42 -39.47 3.46 -5.85
C ALA A 42 -40.52 3.97 -4.85
N PHE A 43 -40.43 5.24 -4.44
CA PHE A 43 -41.44 5.87 -3.59
C PHE A 43 -42.79 6.05 -4.28
N ILE A 44 -42.81 6.39 -5.56
CA ILE A 44 -44.07 6.50 -6.31
C ILE A 44 -44.78 5.14 -6.37
N PHE A 45 -44.05 4.06 -6.70
CA PHE A 45 -44.63 2.72 -6.71
C PHE A 45 -45.07 2.26 -5.32
N LEU A 46 -44.32 2.61 -4.26
CA LEU A 46 -44.68 2.31 -2.86
C LEU A 46 -46.03 2.93 -2.45
N VAL A 47 -46.29 4.17 -2.86
CA VAL A 47 -47.54 4.89 -2.51
C VAL A 47 -48.73 4.39 -3.32
N MET A 48 -48.49 3.88 -4.52
CA MET A 48 -49.54 3.37 -5.41
C MET A 48 -50.00 1.96 -5.03
N ASP A 49 -49.16 1.21 -4.34
CA ASP A 49 -49.48 -0.12 -3.85
C ASP A 49 -50.16 -0.05 -2.47
N LYS A 50 -51.15 -0.91 -2.25
CA LYS A 50 -51.98 -0.90 -1.02
C LYS A 50 -51.69 -2.07 -0.09
N ASP A 51 -50.89 -3.04 -0.55
CA ASP A 51 -50.47 -4.20 0.23
C ASP A 51 -49.19 -3.87 1.03
N ASP A 52 -49.03 -4.45 2.22
CA ASP A 52 -47.91 -4.22 3.17
C ASP A 52 -46.54 -4.13 2.47
N PRO A 53 -46.06 -2.91 2.14
CA PRO A 53 -45.06 -2.79 1.11
C PRO A 53 -43.66 -2.72 1.71
N LYS A 54 -42.80 -3.69 1.37
CA LYS A 54 -41.38 -3.64 1.72
C LYS A 54 -40.65 -2.69 0.76
N LEU A 55 -40.18 -1.56 1.28
CA LEU A 55 -39.43 -0.55 0.51
C LEU A 55 -38.26 -1.12 -0.32
N ILE A 56 -37.58 -2.15 0.19
CA ILE A 56 -36.47 -2.81 -0.52
C ILE A 56 -36.94 -3.47 -1.83
N ASP A 57 -38.15 -4.02 -1.89
CA ASP A 57 -38.65 -4.71 -3.07
C ASP A 57 -39.02 -3.71 -4.18
N TYR A 58 -39.58 -2.54 -3.83
CA TYR A 58 -39.81 -1.47 -4.80
C TYR A 58 -38.53 -0.83 -5.30
N ILE A 59 -37.49 -0.69 -4.46
CA ILE A 59 -36.16 -0.27 -4.92
C ILE A 59 -35.60 -1.25 -5.95
N LYS A 60 -35.77 -2.57 -5.76
CA LYS A 60 -35.34 -3.57 -6.76
C LYS A 60 -36.13 -3.43 -8.05
N ILE A 61 -37.44 -3.21 -7.98
CA ILE A 61 -38.30 -3.01 -9.16
C ILE A 61 -37.87 -1.76 -9.92
N SER A 62 -37.67 -0.64 -9.24
CA SER A 62 -37.20 0.61 -9.86
C SER A 62 -35.80 0.47 -10.45
N TYR A 63 -34.90 -0.26 -9.80
CA TYR A 63 -33.58 -0.54 -10.36
C TYR A 63 -33.64 -1.42 -11.62
N ARG A 64 -34.50 -2.45 -11.63
CA ARG A 64 -34.72 -3.27 -12.84
C ARG A 64 -35.34 -2.45 -13.97
N LEU A 65 -36.28 -1.56 -13.63
CA LEU A 65 -36.87 -0.61 -14.57
C LEU A 65 -35.81 0.30 -15.19
N ASP A 66 -34.83 0.75 -14.41
CA ASP A 66 -33.71 1.54 -14.91
C ASP A 66 -32.85 0.73 -15.89
N LEU A 67 -32.72 -0.59 -15.71
CA LEU A 67 -32.05 -1.49 -16.65
C LEU A 67 -32.92 -1.89 -17.87
N GLY A 68 -34.19 -1.46 -17.89
CA GLY A 68 -35.16 -1.84 -18.92
C GLY A 68 -35.78 -3.23 -18.74
N ASP A 69 -35.55 -3.88 -17.60
CA ASP A 69 -36.16 -5.15 -17.21
C ASP A 69 -37.38 -4.87 -16.32
N PHE A 70 -38.59 -5.06 -16.83
CA PHE A 70 -39.80 -4.94 -16.01
C PHE A 70 -40.86 -5.93 -16.48
N ASP A 71 -41.59 -6.48 -15.50
CA ASP A 71 -42.74 -7.34 -15.75
C ASP A 71 -44.02 -6.52 -15.54
N PRO A 72 -44.81 -6.22 -16.59
CA PRO A 72 -46.03 -5.45 -16.47
C PRO A 72 -47.24 -6.25 -15.98
N THR A 73 -47.09 -7.55 -15.65
CA THR A 73 -48.21 -8.38 -15.22
C THR A 73 -48.76 -7.91 -13.88
N GLY A 74 -50.06 -7.53 -13.85
CA GLY A 74 -50.76 -7.11 -12.64
C GLY A 74 -50.76 -5.61 -12.35
N PHE A 75 -50.19 -4.75 -13.21
CA PHE A 75 -50.27 -3.30 -13.01
C PHE A 75 -51.65 -2.70 -13.29
N THR A 76 -52.06 -1.80 -12.41
CA THR A 76 -53.24 -0.93 -12.59
C THR A 76 -52.98 0.12 -13.68
N SER A 77 -54.04 0.70 -14.25
CA SER A 77 -53.93 1.72 -15.30
C SER A 77 -53.06 2.92 -14.90
N MET A 78 -53.10 3.32 -13.62
CA MET A 78 -52.28 4.42 -13.11
C MET A 78 -50.79 4.02 -13.03
N GLN A 79 -50.48 2.79 -12.59
CA GLN A 79 -49.11 2.26 -12.55
C GLN A 79 -48.50 2.15 -13.95
N TRP A 80 -49.33 1.83 -14.95
CA TRP A 80 -48.92 1.78 -16.34
C TRP A 80 -48.47 3.14 -16.89
N VAL A 81 -49.19 4.22 -16.55
CA VAL A 81 -48.80 5.59 -16.92
C VAL A 81 -47.49 5.99 -16.23
N CYS A 82 -47.33 5.63 -14.96
CA CYS A 82 -46.10 5.91 -14.22
C CYS A 82 -44.89 5.16 -14.82
N LEU A 83 -45.08 3.89 -15.18
CA LEU A 83 -44.08 3.06 -15.85
C LEU A 83 -43.65 3.66 -17.21
N PHE A 84 -44.60 4.14 -18.01
CA PHE A 84 -44.31 4.83 -19.26
C PHE A 84 -43.48 6.10 -19.04
N LEU A 85 -43.84 6.91 -18.05
CA LEU A 85 -43.10 8.13 -17.71
C LEU A 85 -41.69 7.81 -17.21
N ALA A 86 -41.56 6.76 -16.39
CA ALA A 86 -40.29 6.29 -15.86
C ALA A 86 -39.34 5.79 -16.94
N THR A 87 -39.84 5.00 -17.90
CA THR A 87 -39.01 4.53 -19.03
C THR A 87 -38.58 5.68 -19.95
N MET A 88 -39.44 6.68 -20.19
CA MET A 88 -39.08 7.88 -20.93
C MET A 88 -37.99 8.70 -20.22
N ILE A 89 -38.18 8.99 -18.92
CA ILE A 89 -37.20 9.73 -18.12
C ILE A 89 -35.88 8.97 -18.04
N ASN A 90 -35.93 7.66 -17.80
CA ASN A 90 -34.75 6.80 -17.74
C ASN A 90 -34.01 6.77 -19.09
N MET A 91 -34.72 6.72 -20.22
CA MET A 91 -34.12 6.78 -21.55
C MET A 91 -33.43 8.13 -21.80
N ILE A 92 -34.03 9.24 -21.35
CA ILE A 92 -33.42 10.58 -21.43
C ILE A 92 -32.18 10.67 -20.54
N ILE A 93 -32.25 10.20 -19.30
CA ILE A 93 -31.14 10.26 -18.34
C ILE A 93 -30.01 9.30 -18.75
N MET A 94 -30.31 8.04 -19.07
CA MET A 94 -29.30 7.04 -19.43
C MET A 94 -28.65 7.27 -20.78
N LEU A 95 -29.40 7.53 -21.84
CA LEU A 95 -28.78 7.62 -23.18
C LEU A 95 -28.24 9.03 -23.41
N ASN A 96 -29.05 10.06 -23.24
CA ASN A 96 -28.65 11.40 -23.68
C ASN A 96 -27.59 12.01 -22.76
N LEU A 97 -27.71 11.85 -21.44
CA LEU A 97 -26.73 12.42 -20.51
C LEU A 97 -25.41 11.65 -20.52
N LEU A 98 -25.47 10.31 -20.52
CA LEU A 98 -24.26 9.48 -20.50
C LEU A 98 -23.45 9.64 -21.78
N ILE A 99 -24.10 9.66 -22.95
CA ILE A 99 -23.41 9.85 -24.24
C ILE A 99 -22.78 11.24 -24.29
N SER A 100 -23.46 12.28 -23.80
CA SER A 100 -22.91 13.63 -23.74
C SER A 100 -21.66 13.69 -22.85
N ILE A 101 -21.73 13.11 -21.64
CA ILE A 101 -20.59 13.09 -20.71
C ILE A 101 -19.42 12.29 -21.31
N MET A 102 -19.70 11.10 -21.86
CA MET A 102 -18.66 10.29 -22.52
C MET A 102 -18.03 10.99 -23.71
N GLY A 103 -18.81 11.72 -24.52
CA GLY A 103 -18.30 12.51 -25.65
C GLY A 103 -17.32 13.59 -25.20
N ASP A 104 -17.71 14.36 -24.18
CA ASP A 104 -16.86 15.41 -23.60
C ASP A 104 -15.58 14.84 -22.98
N THR A 105 -15.70 13.74 -22.21
CA THR A 105 -14.56 13.05 -21.61
C THR A 105 -13.62 12.51 -22.67
N PHE A 106 -14.16 11.88 -23.71
CA PHE A 106 -13.38 11.33 -24.81
C PHE A 106 -12.58 12.42 -25.52
N GLY A 107 -13.21 13.56 -25.85
CA GLY A 107 -12.53 14.72 -26.43
C GLY A 107 -11.40 15.24 -25.55
N LYS A 108 -11.66 15.46 -24.25
CA LYS A 108 -10.66 15.94 -23.28
C LYS A 108 -9.49 14.98 -23.11
N VAL A 109 -9.75 13.68 -23.05
CA VAL A 109 -8.70 12.66 -22.92
C VAL A 109 -7.90 12.55 -24.21
N GLN A 110 -8.53 12.67 -25.38
CA GLN A 110 -7.84 12.60 -26.67
C GLN A 110 -6.91 13.80 -26.87
N GLU A 111 -7.33 15.02 -26.53
CA GLU A 111 -6.49 16.22 -26.58
C GLU A 111 -5.26 16.10 -25.68
N ASN A 112 -5.45 15.55 -24.48
CA ASN A 112 -4.38 15.42 -23.49
C ASN A 112 -3.64 14.07 -23.57
N ALA A 113 -3.93 13.23 -24.56
CA ALA A 113 -3.47 11.84 -24.61
C ALA A 113 -1.95 11.74 -24.65
N GLU A 114 -1.29 12.52 -25.53
CA GLU A 114 0.17 12.48 -25.67
C GLU A 114 0.89 13.01 -24.42
N ILE A 115 0.35 14.08 -23.83
CA ILE A 115 0.92 14.71 -22.63
C ILE A 115 0.79 13.73 -21.45
N ALA A 116 -0.39 13.14 -21.27
CA ALA A 116 -0.66 12.16 -20.24
C ALA A 116 0.22 10.91 -20.43
N ASP A 117 0.36 10.39 -21.66
CA ASP A 117 1.20 9.23 -21.98
C ASP A 117 2.67 9.46 -21.61
N ARG A 118 3.23 10.62 -21.99
CA ARG A 118 4.61 11.00 -21.66
C ARG A 118 4.81 11.16 -20.16
N LYS A 119 3.88 11.82 -19.46
CA LYS A 119 3.93 12.01 -18.01
C LYS A 119 3.88 10.67 -17.27
N GLU A 120 3.04 9.77 -17.75
CA GLU A 120 2.83 8.44 -17.19
C GLU A 120 4.07 7.54 -17.39
N LEU A 121 4.72 7.65 -18.55
CA LEU A 121 6.02 7.02 -18.86
C LEU A 121 7.13 7.56 -17.97
N LEU A 122 7.26 8.88 -17.85
CA LEU A 122 8.28 9.52 -17.01
C LEU A 122 8.12 9.15 -15.54
N GLY A 123 6.88 9.04 -15.05
CA GLY A 123 6.60 8.54 -13.70
C GLY A 123 7.14 7.12 -13.50
N MET A 124 6.86 6.21 -14.44
CA MET A 124 7.37 4.83 -14.36
C MET A 124 8.91 4.77 -14.44
N ILE A 125 9.53 5.59 -15.28
CA ILE A 125 11.00 5.68 -15.35
C ILE A 125 11.57 6.16 -14.02
N SER A 126 10.99 7.21 -13.43
CA SER A 126 11.46 7.77 -12.14
C SER A 126 11.29 6.78 -10.98
N GLU A 127 10.20 6.00 -10.97
CA GLU A 127 9.99 4.93 -10.00
C GLU A 127 11.10 3.86 -10.12
N ILE A 128 11.42 3.43 -11.35
CA ILE A 128 12.50 2.47 -11.61
C ILE A 128 13.87 3.03 -11.24
N GLU A 129 14.17 4.29 -11.58
CA GLU A 129 15.43 4.95 -11.22
C GLU A 129 15.65 4.99 -9.71
N THR A 130 14.58 5.22 -8.94
CA THR A 130 14.63 5.22 -7.47
C THR A 130 14.93 3.82 -6.92
N LEU A 131 14.44 2.77 -7.59
CA LEU A 131 14.72 1.38 -7.24
C LEU A 131 16.13 0.92 -7.69
N MET A 132 16.74 1.56 -8.70
CA MET A 132 18.09 1.27 -9.19
C MET A 132 19.20 1.98 -8.39
N PHE A 133 19.09 1.97 -7.06
CA PHE A 133 20.06 2.66 -6.18
C PHE A 133 21.50 2.13 -6.27
N TRP A 134 21.69 0.91 -6.78
CA TRP A 134 23.01 0.26 -6.96
C TRP A 134 23.81 0.76 -8.17
N LYS A 135 23.18 1.48 -9.10
CA LYS A 135 23.83 1.97 -10.34
C LYS A 135 24.12 3.49 -10.31
N LYS A 136 24.25 4.08 -9.12
CA LYS A 136 24.43 5.53 -8.93
C LYS A 136 25.81 6.09 -9.31
N SER A 137 26.82 5.24 -9.56
CA SER A 137 28.20 5.69 -9.84
C SER A 137 28.54 5.95 -11.31
N CYS A 138 27.60 5.79 -12.24
CA CYS A 138 27.83 6.15 -13.65
C CYS A 138 27.43 7.61 -13.91
N THR A 139 28.27 8.54 -13.48
CA THR A 139 28.09 9.98 -13.74
C THR A 139 28.70 10.34 -15.09
N GLU A 140 28.06 9.94 -16.18
CA GLU A 140 28.40 10.47 -17.51
C GLU A 140 27.56 11.71 -17.80
N LYS A 141 28.20 12.75 -18.33
CA LYS A 141 27.52 14.00 -18.71
C LYS A 141 26.57 13.71 -19.88
N SER A 142 25.27 13.70 -19.59
CA SER A 142 24.21 13.58 -20.60
C SER A 142 23.59 14.94 -20.88
N TYR A 143 23.27 15.21 -22.15
CA TYR A 143 22.59 16.42 -22.58
C TYR A 143 21.08 16.20 -22.57
N PHE A 144 20.33 17.05 -21.86
CA PHE A 144 18.87 17.05 -21.90
C PHE A 144 18.39 18.05 -22.94
N GLN A 145 17.83 17.57 -24.04
CA GLN A 145 17.33 18.42 -25.10
C GLN A 145 15.91 18.88 -24.75
N VAL A 146 15.79 20.14 -24.37
CA VAL A 146 14.49 20.79 -24.13
C VAL A 146 14.03 21.39 -25.45
N LEU A 147 12.94 20.86 -26.00
CA LEU A 147 12.20 21.48 -27.09
C LEU A 147 11.38 22.63 -26.50
N THR A 148 11.90 23.85 -26.57
CA THR A 148 11.12 25.07 -26.38
C THR A 148 10.45 25.38 -27.72
N GLY A 149 9.11 25.30 -27.77
CA GLY A 149 8.37 25.94 -28.87
C GLY A 149 8.67 27.45 -28.87
N GLU A 150 8.43 28.12 -29.99
CA GLU A 150 8.51 29.60 -30.08
C GLU A 150 7.50 30.22 -29.11
N GLU A 151 7.92 30.44 -27.86
CA GLU A 151 7.18 31.12 -26.83
C GLU A 151 8.00 32.31 -26.32
N SER A 152 7.29 33.43 -26.08
CA SER A 152 7.80 34.72 -25.58
C SER A 152 8.94 34.59 -24.56
N GLU A 153 9.93 35.50 -24.63
CA GLU A 153 11.10 35.57 -23.71
C GLU A 153 10.72 35.51 -22.21
N GLU A 154 9.51 35.93 -21.88
CA GLU A 154 8.96 35.90 -20.53
C GLU A 154 8.62 34.47 -20.06
N THR A 155 8.09 33.62 -20.95
CA THR A 155 7.79 32.21 -20.67
C THR A 155 9.08 31.41 -20.47
N GLU A 156 10.11 31.67 -21.28
CA GLU A 156 11.41 31.01 -21.17
C GLU A 156 12.11 31.34 -19.83
N LYS A 157 12.08 32.61 -19.40
CA LYS A 157 12.60 33.03 -18.08
C LYS A 157 11.84 32.34 -16.93
N ASN A 158 10.53 32.20 -17.06
CA ASN A 158 9.68 31.54 -16.06
C ASN A 158 9.97 30.03 -15.98
N ILE A 159 10.13 29.35 -17.12
CA ILE A 159 10.50 27.93 -17.17
C ILE A 159 11.90 27.71 -16.57
N LYS A 160 12.90 28.52 -16.94
CA LYS A 160 14.27 28.43 -16.37
C LYS A 160 14.28 28.65 -14.84
N LYS A 161 13.50 29.63 -14.34
CA LYS A 161 13.33 29.84 -12.89
C LYS A 161 12.66 28.63 -12.22
N PHE A 162 11.63 28.05 -12.84
CA PHE A 162 10.91 26.90 -12.30
C PHE A 162 11.80 25.66 -12.23
N ILE A 163 12.54 25.35 -13.31
CA ILE A 163 13.50 24.25 -13.36
C ILE A 163 14.58 24.43 -12.29
N LYS A 164 15.21 25.61 -12.20
CA LYS A 164 16.25 25.90 -11.21
C LYS A 164 15.75 25.76 -9.77
N LYS A 165 14.50 26.19 -9.51
CA LYS A 165 13.85 26.04 -8.20
C LYS A 165 13.57 24.58 -7.85
N ASN A 166 13.14 23.77 -8.82
CA ASN A 166 12.85 22.35 -8.59
C ASN A 166 14.11 21.51 -8.45
N ILE A 167 15.16 21.75 -9.25
CA ILE A 167 16.47 21.10 -9.06
C ILE A 167 17.01 21.39 -7.66
N LYS A 168 16.94 22.66 -7.21
CA LYS A 168 17.37 23.03 -5.86
C LYS A 168 16.54 22.32 -4.78
N ARG A 169 15.23 22.13 -4.99
CA ARG A 169 14.37 21.36 -4.07
C ARG A 169 14.73 19.88 -4.01
N TYR A 170 14.95 19.23 -5.16
CA TYR A 170 15.35 17.81 -5.19
C TYR A 170 16.74 17.59 -4.59
N HIS A 171 17.68 18.51 -4.82
CA HIS A 171 19.00 18.47 -4.18
C HIS A 171 18.89 18.63 -2.65
N LEU A 172 18.02 19.52 -2.17
CA LEU A 172 17.82 19.72 -0.74
C LEU A 172 17.09 18.52 -0.08
N GLN A 173 16.14 17.90 -0.76
CA GLN A 173 15.47 16.68 -0.27
C GLN A 173 16.44 15.50 -0.18
N THR A 174 17.29 15.33 -1.19
CA THR A 174 18.31 14.27 -1.17
C THR A 174 19.36 14.50 -0.08
N LEU A 175 19.77 15.74 0.18
CA LEU A 175 20.65 16.08 1.29
C LEU A 175 20.03 15.78 2.66
N LYS A 176 18.77 16.18 2.91
CA LYS A 176 18.07 15.85 4.16
C LYS A 176 17.89 14.35 4.37
N MET A 177 17.63 13.62 3.28
CA MET A 177 17.51 12.17 3.32
C MET A 177 18.86 11.49 3.62
N MET A 178 19.98 12.06 3.17
CA MET A 178 21.33 11.61 3.54
C MET A 178 21.69 11.95 4.99
N GLU A 179 21.33 13.13 5.48
CA GLU A 179 21.56 13.57 6.86
C GLU A 179 20.82 12.68 7.86
N SER A 180 19.52 12.42 7.63
CA SER A 180 18.74 11.48 8.46
C SER A 180 19.26 10.03 8.41
N HIS A 181 19.79 9.59 7.27
CA HIS A 181 20.50 8.30 7.19
C HIS A 181 21.81 8.31 7.99
N GLY A 182 22.54 9.44 8.01
CA GLY A 182 23.77 9.62 8.79
C GLY A 182 23.51 9.55 10.29
N GLU A 183 22.51 10.29 10.79
CA GLU A 183 22.06 10.23 12.19
C GLU A 183 21.59 8.83 12.59
N MET A 184 20.88 8.13 11.69
CA MET A 184 20.48 6.74 11.88
C MET A 184 21.69 5.80 11.95
N LEU A 185 22.74 6.03 11.18
CA LEU A 185 23.98 5.25 11.21
C LEU A 185 24.79 5.47 12.50
N GLU A 186 24.84 6.70 13.00
CA GLU A 186 25.44 7.00 14.30
C GLU A 186 24.68 6.34 15.45
N SER A 187 23.35 6.36 15.40
CA SER A 187 22.50 5.68 16.40
C SER A 187 22.71 4.15 16.39
N HIS A 188 22.82 3.55 15.20
CA HIS A 188 23.17 2.12 15.07
C HIS A 188 24.60 1.84 15.57
N GLY A 189 25.55 2.75 15.32
CA GLY A 189 26.92 2.64 15.83
C GLY A 189 27.00 2.69 17.36
N GLU A 190 26.23 3.56 17.99
CA GLU A 190 26.11 3.60 19.46
C GLU A 190 25.42 2.37 20.03
N MET A 191 24.40 1.86 19.34
CA MET A 191 23.71 0.63 19.71
C MET A 191 24.66 -0.57 19.65
N LEU A 192 25.47 -0.67 18.61
CA LEU A 192 26.49 -1.72 18.47
C LEU A 192 27.57 -1.60 19.55
N LYS A 193 28.04 -0.39 19.89
CA LYS A 193 28.96 -0.20 21.03
C LYS A 193 28.33 -0.65 22.34
N LYS A 194 27.06 -0.33 22.60
CA LYS A 194 26.33 -0.78 23.81
C LYS A 194 26.15 -2.30 23.86
N ILE A 195 25.96 -2.95 22.71
CA ILE A 195 25.88 -4.41 22.62
C ILE A 195 27.25 -5.03 22.88
N TRP A 196 28.32 -4.44 22.35
CA TRP A 196 29.69 -4.92 22.53
C TRP A 196 30.15 -4.78 24.00
N THR A 197 29.85 -3.67 24.66
CA THR A 197 30.17 -3.47 26.08
C THR A 197 29.36 -4.39 27.00
N LYS A 198 28.11 -4.71 26.65
CA LYS A 198 27.33 -5.75 27.35
C LYS A 198 27.94 -7.13 27.17
N LEU A 199 28.34 -7.49 25.95
CA LEU A 199 29.02 -8.76 25.68
C LEU A 199 30.35 -8.91 26.41
N GLU A 200 31.12 -7.83 26.58
CA GLU A 200 32.36 -7.86 27.39
C GLU A 200 32.09 -7.88 28.91
N GLY A 201 31.00 -7.26 29.37
CA GLY A 201 30.53 -7.38 30.75
C GLY A 201 30.13 -8.82 31.08
N ASP A 202 29.36 -9.45 30.19
CA ASP A 202 28.92 -10.84 30.33
C ASP A 202 30.11 -11.82 30.22
N LYS A 203 31.13 -11.51 29.43
CA LYS A 203 32.37 -12.31 29.34
C LYS A 203 33.19 -12.25 30.62
N LYS A 204 33.27 -11.08 31.29
CA LYS A 204 33.90 -10.95 32.62
C LYS A 204 33.12 -11.64 33.73
N GLU A 205 31.79 -11.73 33.61
CA GLU A 205 30.95 -12.48 34.54
C GLU A 205 31.03 -14.00 34.30
N GLY A 206 31.21 -14.42 33.04
CA GLY A 206 31.52 -15.80 32.65
C GLY A 206 32.87 -16.29 33.16
N ASP A 207 33.94 -15.51 32.97
CA ASP A 207 35.30 -15.85 33.46
C ASP A 207 35.35 -15.92 35.00
N LYS A 208 34.52 -15.13 35.71
CA LYS A 208 34.42 -15.18 37.18
C LYS A 208 33.73 -16.46 37.66
N LYS A 209 32.68 -16.90 36.95
CA LYS A 209 31.99 -18.18 37.24
C LYS A 209 32.84 -19.41 36.90
N GLU A 210 33.71 -19.32 35.90
CA GLU A 210 34.62 -20.41 35.53
C GLU A 210 35.85 -20.49 36.47
N GLY A 211 36.26 -19.35 37.05
CA GLY A 211 37.24 -19.30 38.14
C GLY A 211 36.73 -19.89 39.45
N ASP A 212 35.51 -19.54 39.87
CA ASP A 212 34.89 -20.09 41.10
C ASP A 212 34.63 -21.61 40.99
N LYS A 213 34.25 -22.11 39.80
CA LYS A 213 34.11 -23.56 39.55
C LYS A 213 35.42 -24.33 39.68
N LYS A 214 36.54 -23.78 39.22
CA LYS A 214 37.87 -24.42 39.38
C LYS A 214 38.37 -24.43 40.83
N GLU A 215 37.90 -23.52 41.68
CA GLU A 215 38.19 -23.54 43.12
C GLU A 215 37.29 -24.51 43.91
N GLU A 216 36.06 -24.75 43.47
CA GLU A 216 35.19 -25.80 44.00
C GLU A 216 35.65 -27.21 43.60
N ASP A 217 36.01 -27.44 42.33
CA ASP A 217 36.50 -28.75 41.86
C ASP A 217 37.82 -29.15 42.56
N LYS A 218 38.71 -28.19 42.85
CA LYS A 218 39.94 -28.45 43.65
C LYS A 218 39.69 -28.72 45.13
N LYS A 219 38.55 -28.30 45.67
CA LYS A 219 38.15 -28.63 47.05
C LYS A 219 37.53 -30.01 47.12
N GLU A 220 36.77 -30.43 46.12
CA GLU A 220 36.20 -31.79 46.07
C GLU A 220 37.28 -32.87 45.89
N GLU A 221 38.32 -32.62 45.07
CA GLU A 221 39.45 -33.56 44.90
C GLU A 221 40.28 -33.75 46.20
N LYS A 222 40.40 -32.70 47.04
CA LYS A 222 41.03 -32.79 48.37
C LYS A 222 40.16 -33.49 49.44
N VAL A 223 38.84 -33.52 49.25
CA VAL A 223 37.92 -34.22 50.15
C VAL A 223 37.88 -35.72 49.84
N GLU A 224 38.05 -36.13 48.58
CA GLU A 224 38.20 -37.55 48.23
C GLU A 224 39.55 -38.15 48.67
N GLU A 225 40.68 -37.41 48.56
CA GLU A 225 41.97 -37.91 49.09
C GLU A 225 41.97 -38.06 50.62
N SER A 226 41.30 -37.18 51.36
CA SER A 226 41.19 -37.28 52.83
C SER A 226 40.14 -38.30 53.31
N SER A 227 39.30 -38.81 52.41
CA SER A 227 38.34 -39.90 52.69
C SER A 227 38.95 -41.28 52.46
N ASN A 228 40.00 -41.38 51.65
CA ASN A 228 40.69 -42.65 51.36
C ASN A 228 41.86 -42.96 52.32
N GLU A 229 42.26 -42.00 53.15
CA GLU A 229 43.24 -42.20 54.25
C GLU A 229 42.59 -42.62 55.59
N LYS A 230 41.25 -42.67 55.67
CA LYS A 230 40.49 -43.07 56.88
C LYS A 230 39.84 -44.46 56.83
N SER A 231 40.10 -45.25 55.79
CA SER A 231 39.64 -46.65 55.67
C SER A 231 40.79 -47.68 55.79
N GLY A 232 42.00 -47.25 56.12
CA GLY A 232 43.19 -48.11 56.28
C GLY A 232 43.59 -48.47 57.72
N GLU A 233 42.96 -47.88 58.74
CA GLU A 233 43.27 -48.13 60.16
C GLU A 233 42.04 -48.63 60.94
N GLU A 234 41.41 -49.70 60.47
CA GLU A 234 40.50 -50.51 61.31
C GLU A 234 40.51 -51.98 60.84
N SER A 235 41.67 -52.62 60.93
CA SER A 235 41.76 -54.09 61.00
C SER A 235 42.95 -54.52 61.86
N GLY A 236 42.72 -54.59 63.17
CA GLY A 236 43.67 -55.11 64.14
C GLY A 236 42.98 -55.42 65.47
N GLU A 237 42.84 -56.72 65.75
CA GLU A 237 42.64 -57.34 67.07
C GLU A 237 41.25 -57.31 67.74
N LYS A 238 40.53 -58.43 67.60
CA LYS A 238 40.27 -59.37 68.71
C LYS A 238 39.98 -60.78 68.16
N SER A 239 40.93 -61.71 68.37
CA SER A 239 40.90 -62.86 69.31
C SER A 239 40.07 -64.05 68.78
N GLY A 240 40.64 -65.23 68.52
CA GLY A 240 41.29 -66.11 69.50
C GLY A 240 40.19 -66.71 70.40
N GLU A 241 39.47 -67.73 69.89
CA GLU A 241 39.56 -69.15 70.29
C GLU A 241 38.60 -69.51 71.45
N GLU A 242 37.62 -70.37 71.14
CA GLU A 242 36.98 -71.28 72.11
C GLU A 242 36.74 -72.61 71.37
N GLU A 243 37.49 -73.64 71.77
CA GLU A 243 37.25 -75.06 71.48
C GLU A 243 36.17 -75.60 72.43
N ASP A 244 35.24 -76.38 71.87
CA ASP A 244 34.70 -77.64 72.42
C ASP A 244 33.88 -78.37 71.33
#